data_AF-A0A6I3ADZ3-F1
#
_entry.id   AF-A0A6I3ADZ3-F1
#
_cell.length_a   1.000
_cell.length_b   1.000
_cell.length_c   1.000
_cell.angle_alpha   90.00
_cell.angle_beta   90.00
_cell.angle_gamma   90.00
#
_symmetry.space_group_name_H-M   'P 1'
#
loop_
_entity.id
_entity.type
_entity.pdbx_description
1 polymer ?
#
loop_
_entity_poly.entity_id
_entity_poly.type
_entity_poly.pdbx_seq_one_letter_code
_entity_poly.pdbx_strand_id
1 'polypeptide(L)'
;MHEARIGVIYNMAPQPPSDKDTTWFSAGALSIGVEFRDVNPDDLLALYKDDPAQLKELLEKSPDGGFADNGVSLHVRDAADEHEYLRFDCFDNEPHYHYIHNSTEPYINNVVTYDPYALGDMLPFAIGCLRSRLPEMLPRAGAADLAAKVDVALVNQVVDEVEAVAAQAIENIRRLHAATAS
;
A
#
# COMPACT_ATOMS: atom_id res chain seq x y z
N MET A 1 20.45 16.23 -12.64
CA MET A 1 19.18 15.78 -13.26
C MET A 1 18.09 16.05 -12.25
N HIS A 2 17.00 16.71 -12.63
CA HIS A 2 15.83 16.83 -11.75
C HIS A 2 15.18 15.45 -11.76
N GLU A 3 15.12 14.79 -10.61
CA GLU A 3 14.48 13.49 -10.50
C GLU A 3 12.99 13.67 -10.81
N ALA A 4 12.46 12.93 -11.78
CA ALA A 4 11.06 13.03 -12.13
C ALA A 4 10.22 12.61 -10.91
N ARG A 5 9.38 13.53 -10.41
CA ARG A 5 8.41 13.23 -9.34
C ARG A 5 7.37 12.27 -9.90
N ILE A 6 7.24 11.10 -9.29
CA ILE A 6 6.25 10.09 -9.65
C ILE A 6 5.01 10.24 -8.76
N GLY A 7 3.82 10.18 -9.36
CA GLY A 7 2.57 10.27 -8.63
C GLY A 7 2.26 11.66 -8.04
N VAL A 8 1.19 11.71 -7.24
CA VAL A 8 0.80 12.84 -6.41
C VAL A 8 1.51 12.71 -5.06
N ILE A 9 2.09 13.80 -4.56
CA ILE A 9 2.71 13.81 -3.23
C ILE A 9 1.69 14.31 -2.22
N TYR A 10 1.45 13.49 -1.21
CA TYR A 10 0.70 13.83 0.00
C TYR A 10 1.70 14.13 1.12
N ASN A 11 1.58 15.31 1.74
CA ASN A 11 2.41 15.69 2.89
C ASN A 11 1.81 15.18 4.21
N MET A 12 1.36 13.93 4.20
CA MET A 12 0.79 13.21 5.35
C MET A 12 1.18 11.73 5.26
N ALA A 13 1.22 11.05 6.41
CA ALA A 13 1.37 9.60 6.43
C ALA A 13 0.14 8.93 5.79
N PRO A 14 0.29 7.78 5.12
CA PRO A 14 -0.87 6.96 4.77
C PRO A 14 -1.49 6.38 6.04
N GLN A 15 -2.77 5.99 5.97
CA GLN A 15 -3.42 5.29 7.07
C GLN A 15 -2.61 4.02 7.38
N PRO A 16 -2.17 3.76 8.61
CA PRO A 16 -1.31 2.61 8.91
C PRO A 16 -2.03 1.28 8.63
N PRO A 17 -1.30 0.16 8.49
CA PRO A 17 -1.90 -1.18 8.50
C PRO A 17 -2.53 -1.48 9.87
N SER A 18 -3.61 -2.26 9.89
CA SER A 18 -4.19 -2.80 11.12
C SER A 18 -3.42 -4.04 11.60
N ASP A 19 -2.84 -4.00 12.79
CA ASP A 19 -2.14 -5.17 13.37
C ASP A 19 -3.04 -6.41 13.49
N LYS A 20 -4.34 -6.19 13.68
CA LYS A 20 -5.32 -7.28 13.83
C LYS A 20 -5.69 -7.91 12.50
N ASP A 21 -5.76 -7.10 11.45
CA ASP A 21 -6.33 -7.50 10.16
C ASP A 21 -5.24 -7.73 9.09
N THR A 22 -3.97 -7.46 9.43
CA THR A 22 -2.81 -7.72 8.57
C THR A 22 -2.14 -9.05 8.91
N THR A 23 -2.01 -9.91 7.90
CA THR A 23 -1.16 -11.10 8.00
C THR A 23 0.23 -10.79 7.45
N TRP A 24 1.26 -10.89 8.29
CA TRP A 24 2.65 -10.58 7.93
C TRP A 24 3.46 -11.83 7.58
N PHE A 25 4.20 -11.76 6.47
CA PHE A 25 5.11 -12.79 5.99
C PHE A 25 6.54 -12.26 6.01
N SER A 26 7.44 -12.95 6.72
CA SER A 26 8.85 -12.56 6.78
C SER A 26 9.60 -13.01 5.53
N ALA A 27 10.32 -12.10 4.88
CA ALA A 27 11.17 -12.36 3.72
C ALA A 27 12.62 -11.87 3.96
N GLY A 28 13.15 -12.12 5.16
CA GLY A 28 14.51 -11.76 5.55
C GLY A 28 14.61 -10.30 6.01
N ALA A 29 15.19 -9.43 5.19
CA ALA A 29 15.39 -8.02 5.54
C ALA A 29 14.09 -7.19 5.55
N LEU A 30 13.00 -7.72 4.99
CA LEU A 30 11.69 -7.09 4.97
C LEU A 30 10.58 -8.08 5.34
N SER A 31 9.41 -7.54 5.63
CA SER A 31 8.16 -8.30 5.73
C SER A 31 7.14 -7.78 4.74
N ILE A 32 6.31 -8.68 4.22
CA ILE A 32 5.19 -8.36 3.35
C ILE A 32 3.89 -8.61 4.12
N GLY A 33 3.04 -7.60 4.24
CA GLY A 33 1.74 -7.68 4.90
C GLY A 33 0.61 -7.82 3.88
N VAL A 34 -0.37 -8.65 4.16
CA VAL A 34 -1.63 -8.74 3.41
C VAL A 34 -2.76 -8.30 4.31
N GLU A 35 -3.48 -7.27 3.92
CA GLU A 35 -4.61 -6.69 4.65
C GLU A 35 -5.78 -6.52 3.68
N PHE A 36 -7.00 -6.90 4.05
CA PHE A 36 -8.19 -6.40 3.35
C PHE A 36 -8.65 -5.12 4.04
N ARG A 37 -8.71 -4.02 3.30
CA ARG A 37 -9.04 -2.70 3.82
C ARG A 37 -10.40 -2.26 3.30
N ASP A 38 -11.16 -1.64 4.21
CA ASP A 38 -12.36 -0.88 3.90
C ASP A 38 -12.09 0.56 4.33
N VAL A 39 -11.73 1.40 3.37
CA VAL A 39 -11.38 2.80 3.60
C VAL A 39 -12.66 3.60 3.49
N ASN A 40 -12.98 4.35 4.54
CA ASN A 40 -14.12 5.26 4.54
C ASN A 40 -13.75 6.64 5.08
N PRO A 41 -14.50 7.70 4.69
CA PRO A 41 -14.20 9.06 5.07
C PRO A 41 -14.21 9.30 6.58
N ASP A 42 -15.15 8.69 7.30
CA ASP A 42 -15.34 8.92 8.74
C ASP A 42 -14.15 8.39 9.54
N ASP A 43 -13.65 7.20 9.19
CA ASP A 43 -12.46 6.61 9.83
C ASP A 43 -11.19 7.39 9.51
N LEU A 44 -11.04 7.89 8.28
CA LEU A 44 -9.92 8.78 7.92
C LEU A 44 -9.98 10.09 8.73
N LEU A 45 -11.14 10.74 8.81
CA LEU A 45 -11.30 11.95 9.62
C LEU A 45 -11.00 11.67 11.10
N ALA A 46 -11.49 10.56 11.64
CA ALA A 46 -11.23 10.17 13.01
C ALA A 46 -9.75 9.91 13.30
N LEU A 47 -9.02 9.36 12.32
CA LEU A 47 -7.59 9.07 12.41
C LEU A 47 -6.74 10.35 12.45
N TYR A 48 -7.02 11.32 11.58
CA TYR A 48 -6.18 12.52 11.44
C TYR A 48 -6.64 13.71 12.28
N LYS A 49 -7.77 13.62 12.99
CA LYS A 49 -8.38 14.75 13.74
C LYS A 49 -7.42 15.46 14.72
N ASP A 50 -6.45 14.73 15.27
CA ASP A 50 -5.54 15.22 16.32
C ASP A 50 -4.23 15.80 15.73
N ASP A 51 -4.04 15.74 14.40
CA ASP A 51 -2.94 16.38 13.67
C ASP A 51 -3.49 17.41 12.66
N PRO A 52 -3.49 18.71 13.02
CA PRO A 52 -4.05 19.76 12.16
C PRO A 52 -3.39 19.89 10.79
N ALA A 53 -2.09 19.53 10.66
CA ALA A 53 -1.39 19.64 9.39
C ALA A 53 -1.81 18.52 8.44
N GLN A 54 -1.85 17.27 8.94
CA GLN A 54 -2.30 16.13 8.16
C GLN A 54 -3.80 16.18 7.85
N LEU A 55 -4.63 16.61 8.81
CA LEU A 55 -6.06 16.81 8.57
C LEU A 55 -6.30 17.84 7.47
N LYS A 56 -5.53 18.94 7.46
CA LYS A 56 -5.63 19.95 6.41
C LYS A 56 -5.25 19.37 5.05
N GLU A 57 -4.13 18.65 4.95
CA GLU A 57 -3.71 17.99 3.71
C GLU A 57 -4.81 17.02 3.21
N LEU A 58 -5.37 16.19 4.10
CA LEU A 58 -6.47 15.29 3.77
C LEU A 58 -7.66 16.04 3.18
N LEU A 59 -8.14 17.09 3.86
CA LEU A 59 -9.32 17.85 3.44
C LEU A 59 -9.08 18.62 2.14
N GLU A 60 -7.87 19.12 1.89
CA GLU A 60 -7.53 19.84 0.65
C GLU A 60 -7.38 18.91 -0.56
N LYS A 61 -7.06 17.62 -0.33
CA LYS A 61 -6.79 16.64 -1.39
C LYS A 61 -7.93 15.65 -1.63
N SER A 62 -8.83 15.48 -0.66
CA SER A 62 -9.99 14.60 -0.79
C SER A 62 -11.09 15.26 -1.62
N PRO A 63 -11.88 14.48 -2.40
CA PRO A 63 -13.07 15.01 -3.05
C PRO A 63 -14.14 15.40 -2.03
N ASP A 64 -15.14 16.17 -2.48
CA ASP A 64 -16.31 16.52 -1.67
C ASP A 64 -17.02 15.23 -1.19
N GLY A 65 -17.14 15.05 0.13
CA GLY A 65 -17.69 13.84 0.74
C GLY A 65 -16.66 12.77 1.13
N GLY A 66 -15.37 12.99 0.81
CA GLY A 66 -14.27 12.11 1.18
C GLY A 66 -14.07 10.92 0.24
N PHE A 67 -13.09 10.08 0.56
CA PHE A 67 -12.71 8.90 -0.20
C PHE A 67 -13.26 7.63 0.45
N ALA A 68 -13.92 6.79 -0.34
CA ALA A 68 -14.40 5.48 0.07
C ALA A 68 -14.02 4.42 -0.97
N ASP A 69 -13.29 3.40 -0.56
CA ASP A 69 -12.93 2.27 -1.42
C ASP A 69 -12.53 1.06 -0.58
N ASN A 70 -12.48 -0.13 -1.18
CA ASN A 70 -12.04 -1.33 -0.50
C ASN A 70 -11.26 -2.26 -1.41
N GLY A 71 -10.48 -3.15 -0.80
CA GLY A 71 -9.71 -4.16 -1.49
C GLY A 71 -8.52 -4.62 -0.68
N VAL A 72 -7.64 -5.42 -1.31
CA VAL A 72 -6.44 -5.90 -0.63
C VAL A 72 -5.30 -4.91 -0.77
N SER A 73 -4.63 -4.67 0.34
CA SER A 73 -3.37 -3.94 0.42
C SER A 73 -2.21 -4.90 0.65
N LEU A 74 -1.14 -4.69 -0.12
CA LEU A 74 0.14 -5.36 0.07
C LEU A 74 1.13 -4.35 0.65
N HIS A 75 1.51 -4.57 1.91
CA HIS A 75 2.42 -3.70 2.67
C HIS A 75 3.85 -4.23 2.56
N VAL A 76 4.84 -3.38 2.34
CA VAL A 76 6.26 -3.77 2.37
C VAL A 76 6.99 -2.91 3.39
N ARG A 77 7.45 -3.53 4.47
CA ARG A 77 8.17 -2.85 5.55
C ARG A 77 9.54 -3.43 5.82
N ASP A 78 10.49 -2.60 6.24
CA ASP A 78 11.78 -3.09 6.72
C ASP A 78 11.58 -3.88 8.02
N ALA A 79 12.28 -5.00 8.17
CA ALA A 79 12.24 -5.78 9.40
C ALA A 79 13.01 -5.12 10.56
N ALA A 80 13.89 -4.15 10.27
CA ALA A 80 14.74 -3.49 11.26
C ALA A 80 14.08 -2.29 11.94
N ASP A 81 13.33 -1.47 11.19
CA ASP A 81 12.66 -0.25 11.70
C ASP A 81 11.12 -0.32 11.62
N GLU A 82 10.57 -1.38 11.02
CA GLU A 82 9.13 -1.58 10.77
C GLU A 82 8.46 -0.49 9.92
N HIS A 83 9.25 0.42 9.34
CA HIS A 83 8.75 1.46 8.44
C HIS A 83 8.29 0.83 7.13
N GLU A 84 7.07 1.17 6.72
CA GLU A 84 6.51 0.77 5.45
C GLU A 84 7.04 1.67 4.34
N TYR A 85 7.73 1.10 3.35
CA TYR A 85 8.32 1.85 2.24
C TYR A 85 7.50 1.77 0.96
N LEU A 86 6.77 0.68 0.76
CA LEU A 86 5.89 0.49 -0.38
C LEU A 86 4.55 -0.07 0.09
N ARG A 87 3.49 0.36 -0.58
CA ARG A 87 2.16 -0.22 -0.43
C ARG A 87 1.50 -0.34 -1.78
N PHE A 88 0.83 -1.45 -2.05
CA PHE A 88 -0.04 -1.60 -3.22
C PHE A 88 -1.47 -1.77 -2.75
N ASP A 89 -2.29 -0.76 -2.99
CA ASP A 89 -3.72 -0.75 -2.67
C ASP A 89 -4.48 -1.24 -3.90
N CYS A 90 -4.69 -2.56 -3.96
CA CYS A 90 -5.39 -3.25 -5.05
C CYS A 90 -6.90 -3.12 -4.85
N PHE A 91 -7.38 -1.87 -4.80
CA PHE A 91 -8.77 -1.54 -4.56
C PHE A 91 -9.64 -1.65 -5.81
N ASP A 92 -10.96 -1.77 -5.58
CA ASP A 92 -11.94 -1.99 -6.63
C ASP A 92 -12.15 -0.77 -7.53
N ASN A 93 -12.10 0.46 -6.99
CA ASN A 93 -12.46 1.67 -7.74
C ASN A 93 -11.24 2.51 -8.15
N GLU A 94 -10.34 2.79 -7.20
CA GLU A 94 -9.14 3.61 -7.42
C GLU A 94 -7.88 2.82 -7.02
N PRO A 95 -7.51 1.76 -7.75
CA PRO A 95 -6.27 1.04 -7.49
C PRO A 95 -5.06 1.99 -7.61
N HIS A 96 -4.12 1.90 -6.66
CA HIS A 96 -2.93 2.74 -6.63
C HIS A 96 -1.82 2.14 -5.77
N TYR A 97 -0.61 2.69 -5.86
CA TYR A 97 0.50 2.27 -5.02
C TYR A 97 1.29 3.45 -4.47
N HIS A 98 1.96 3.21 -3.35
CA HIS A 98 2.67 4.21 -2.58
C HIS A 98 4.18 4.01 -2.63
N TYR A 99 4.92 5.11 -2.70
CA TYR A 99 6.27 5.21 -2.14
C TYR A 99 6.21 6.06 -0.87
N ILE A 100 6.52 5.45 0.27
CA ILE A 100 6.35 6.07 1.59
C ILE A 100 7.75 6.31 2.16
N HIS A 101 8.19 7.56 2.12
CA HIS A 101 9.51 7.89 2.64
C HIS A 101 9.52 7.88 4.16
N ASN A 102 10.64 7.46 4.75
CA ASN A 102 10.90 7.56 6.19
C ASN A 102 11.31 9.00 6.57
N SER A 103 10.38 9.94 6.38
CA SER A 103 10.49 11.35 6.73
C SER A 103 9.16 11.82 7.32
N THR A 104 9.23 12.53 8.44
CA THR A 104 8.05 13.09 9.11
C THR A 104 7.88 14.59 8.89
N GLU A 105 8.93 15.29 8.44
CA GLU A 105 8.90 16.74 8.21
C GLU A 105 9.74 17.14 6.97
N PRO A 106 9.12 17.30 5.78
CA PRO A 106 7.74 16.94 5.47
C PRO A 106 7.55 15.42 5.39
N TYR A 107 6.32 14.96 5.62
CA TYR A 107 5.90 13.65 5.12
C TYR A 107 6.00 13.63 3.59
N ILE A 108 6.46 12.52 3.03
CA ILE A 108 6.52 12.32 1.59
C ILE A 108 5.90 10.95 1.29
N ASN A 109 4.61 10.98 0.97
CA ASN A 109 3.84 9.83 0.53
C ASN A 109 3.45 10.04 -0.94
N ASN A 110 4.14 9.36 -1.85
CA ASN A 110 3.85 9.44 -3.28
C ASN A 110 2.80 8.41 -3.64
N VAL A 111 1.62 8.88 -4.05
CA VAL A 111 0.51 8.04 -4.52
C VAL A 111 0.53 8.01 -6.04
N VAL A 112 0.69 6.82 -6.61
CA VAL A 112 0.69 6.60 -8.05
C VAL A 112 -0.59 5.86 -8.43
N THR A 113 -1.52 6.58 -9.06
CA THR A 113 -2.75 5.99 -9.60
C THR A 113 -2.42 4.93 -10.65
N TYR A 114 -3.11 3.80 -10.56
CA TYR A 114 -2.99 2.70 -11.50
C TYR A 114 -4.16 2.73 -12.50
N ASP A 115 -3.88 2.43 -13.77
CA ASP A 115 -4.88 2.37 -14.84
C ASP A 115 -5.28 0.91 -15.11
N PRO A 116 -6.35 0.40 -14.47
CA PRO A 116 -6.77 -0.98 -14.67
C PRO A 116 -7.34 -1.23 -16.08
N TYR A 117 -7.76 -0.19 -16.79
CA TYR A 117 -8.31 -0.33 -18.14
C TYR A 117 -7.22 -0.60 -19.18
N ALA A 118 -6.05 0.04 -19.02
CA ALA A 118 -4.92 -0.20 -19.91
C ALA A 118 -4.04 -1.37 -19.45
N LEU A 119 -3.93 -1.60 -18.14
CA LEU A 119 -2.94 -2.51 -17.57
C LEU A 119 -3.54 -3.81 -17.01
N GLY A 120 -4.87 -3.92 -16.95
CA GLY A 120 -5.59 -5.05 -16.35
C GLY A 120 -5.61 -4.98 -14.82
N ASP A 121 -6.04 -6.05 -14.15
CA ASP A 121 -6.18 -6.10 -12.69
C ASP A 121 -4.88 -5.73 -11.96
N MET A 122 -5.00 -4.98 -10.85
CA MET A 122 -3.83 -4.47 -10.13
C MET A 122 -3.08 -5.56 -9.35
N LEU A 123 -3.76 -6.55 -8.78
CA LEU A 123 -3.09 -7.57 -7.95
C LEU A 123 -1.98 -8.32 -8.73
N PRO A 124 -2.22 -8.84 -9.95
CA PRO A 124 -1.14 -9.42 -10.78
C PRO A 124 0.02 -8.46 -11.05
N PHE A 125 -0.26 -7.17 -11.27
CA PHE A 125 0.77 -6.15 -11.43
C PHE A 125 1.61 -5.97 -10.15
N ALA A 126 0.95 -5.85 -8.99
CA ALA A 126 1.61 -5.69 -7.69
C ALA A 126 2.49 -6.90 -7.36
N ILE A 127 1.98 -8.12 -7.57
CA ILE A 127 2.75 -9.36 -7.42
C ILE A 127 3.96 -9.37 -8.36
N GLY A 128 3.80 -8.97 -9.63
CA GLY A 128 4.90 -8.83 -10.57
C GLY A 128 5.98 -7.85 -10.10
N CYS A 129 5.58 -6.72 -9.50
CA CYS A 129 6.48 -5.76 -8.88
C CYS A 129 7.25 -6.36 -7.69
N LEU A 130 6.56 -7.03 -6.77
CA LEU A 130 7.22 -7.70 -5.63
C LEU A 130 8.27 -8.71 -6.09
N ARG A 131 7.98 -9.47 -7.15
CA ARG A 131 8.90 -10.51 -7.66
C ARG A 131 10.12 -9.97 -8.41
N SER A 132 9.96 -8.87 -9.14
CA SER A 132 10.93 -8.49 -10.17
C SER A 132 11.38 -7.04 -10.17
N ARG A 133 10.77 -6.19 -9.34
CA ARG A 133 11.03 -4.74 -9.30
C ARG A 133 11.29 -4.19 -7.90
N LEU A 134 11.15 -5.02 -6.86
CA LEU A 134 11.24 -4.58 -5.48
C LEU A 134 12.58 -3.88 -5.15
N PRO A 135 13.76 -4.42 -5.54
CA PRO A 135 15.04 -3.73 -5.31
C PRO A 135 15.16 -2.39 -6.05
N GLU A 136 14.52 -2.21 -7.20
CA GLU A 136 14.52 -0.96 -7.96
C GLU A 136 13.53 0.06 -7.42
N MET A 137 12.42 -0.39 -6.84
CA MET A 137 11.38 0.46 -6.26
C MET A 137 11.79 1.04 -4.91
N LEU A 138 12.41 0.25 -4.04
CA LEU A 138 12.79 0.67 -2.69
C LEU A 138 13.62 1.97 -2.62
N PRO A 139 14.66 2.18 -3.45
CA PRO A 139 15.40 3.45 -3.47
C PRO A 139 14.54 4.67 -3.80
N ARG A 140 13.43 4.49 -4.52
CA ARG A 140 12.49 5.59 -4.85
C ARG A 140 11.72 6.07 -3.62
N ALA A 141 11.57 5.23 -2.59
CA ALA A 141 11.06 5.59 -1.27
C ALA A 141 12.17 5.97 -0.27
N GLY A 142 13.42 6.14 -0.74
CA GLY A 142 14.58 6.42 0.12
C GLY A 142 15.19 5.17 0.79
N ALA A 143 14.72 3.97 0.49
CA ALA A 143 15.13 2.72 1.14
C ALA A 143 16.27 2.00 0.42
N ALA A 144 17.31 2.72 -0.02
CA ALA A 144 18.43 2.13 -0.75
C ALA A 144 19.20 1.08 0.08
N ASP A 145 19.32 1.30 1.40
CA ASP A 145 19.98 0.37 2.31
C ASP A 145 19.17 -0.92 2.52
N LEU A 146 17.84 -0.83 2.50
CA LEU A 146 16.97 -2.02 2.51
C LEU A 146 17.09 -2.78 1.19
N ALA A 147 17.05 -2.06 0.06
CA ALA A 147 17.19 -2.64 -1.27
C ALA A 147 18.45 -3.50 -1.42
N ALA A 148 19.57 -3.04 -0.87
CA ALA A 148 20.85 -3.77 -0.89
C ALA A 148 20.84 -5.09 -0.07
N LYS A 149 19.86 -5.27 0.83
CA LYS A 149 19.71 -6.45 1.70
C LYS A 149 18.63 -7.40 1.22
N VAL A 150 17.90 -7.07 0.15
CA VAL A 150 16.81 -7.91 -0.37
C VAL A 150 17.37 -9.22 -0.92
N ASP A 151 16.97 -10.35 -0.33
CA ASP A 151 17.13 -11.67 -0.94
C ASP A 151 15.96 -11.93 -1.89
N VAL A 152 16.17 -11.68 -3.19
CA VAL A 152 15.14 -11.82 -4.22
C VAL A 152 14.61 -13.26 -4.32
N ALA A 153 15.44 -14.27 -4.05
CA ALA A 153 15.00 -15.66 -4.10
C ALA A 153 14.05 -15.98 -2.95
N LEU A 154 14.37 -15.51 -1.73
CA LEU A 154 13.49 -15.66 -0.57
C LEU A 154 12.19 -14.86 -0.75
N VAL A 155 12.28 -13.61 -1.21
CA VAL A 155 11.08 -12.80 -1.52
C VAL A 155 10.19 -13.55 -2.50
N ASN A 156 10.73 -14.11 -3.58
CA ASN A 156 9.92 -14.84 -4.55
C ASN A 156 9.20 -16.07 -3.97
N GLN A 157 9.83 -16.79 -3.03
CA GLN A 157 9.18 -17.90 -2.32
C GLN A 157 8.05 -17.42 -1.43
N VAL A 158 8.26 -16.32 -0.70
CA VAL A 158 7.25 -15.73 0.19
C VAL A 158 6.08 -15.15 -0.62
N VAL A 159 6.36 -14.55 -1.78
CA VAL A 159 5.33 -13.94 -2.64
C VAL A 159 4.32 -14.97 -3.14
N ASP A 160 4.69 -16.26 -3.29
CA ASP A 160 3.73 -17.32 -3.62
C ASP A 160 2.62 -17.43 -2.56
N GLU A 161 2.97 -17.35 -1.28
CA GLU A 161 2.02 -17.41 -0.17
C GLU A 161 1.23 -16.11 -0.03
N VAL A 162 1.90 -14.95 -0.17
CA VAL A 162 1.27 -13.62 -0.19
C VAL A 162 0.18 -13.55 -1.26
N GLU A 163 0.47 -14.00 -2.49
CA GLU A 163 -0.45 -14.01 -3.61
C GLU A 163 -1.68 -14.89 -3.32
N ALA A 164 -1.47 -16.08 -2.76
CA ALA A 164 -2.56 -16.98 -2.41
C ALA A 164 -3.47 -16.38 -1.32
N VAL A 165 -2.90 -15.77 -0.29
CA VAL A 165 -3.67 -15.15 0.81
C VAL A 165 -4.41 -13.90 0.34
N ALA A 166 -3.77 -13.07 -0.49
CA ALA A 166 -4.41 -11.91 -1.11
C ALA A 166 -5.61 -12.31 -1.98
N ALA A 167 -5.43 -13.30 -2.87
CA ALA A 167 -6.50 -13.80 -3.72
C ALA A 167 -7.66 -14.39 -2.89
N GLN A 168 -7.33 -15.12 -1.81
CA GLN A 168 -8.35 -15.69 -0.93
C GLN A 168 -9.13 -14.64 -0.16
N ALA A 169 -8.48 -13.54 0.28
CA ALA A 169 -9.14 -12.43 0.95
C ALA A 169 -10.17 -11.75 0.03
N ILE A 170 -9.80 -11.47 -1.22
CA ILE A 170 -10.70 -10.90 -2.24
C ILE A 170 -11.91 -11.81 -2.45
N GLU A 171 -11.69 -13.11 -2.64
CA GLU A 171 -12.77 -14.07 -2.87
C GLU A 171 -13.71 -14.19 -1.67
N ASN A 172 -13.19 -14.13 -0.44
CA ASN A 172 -14.01 -14.18 0.77
C ASN A 172 -14.97 -12.99 0.85
N ILE A 173 -14.49 -11.78 0.56
CA ILE A 173 -15.31 -10.57 0.57
C ILE A 173 -16.35 -10.61 -0.54
N ARG A 174 -15.98 -11.04 -1.75
CA ARG A 174 -16.94 -11.23 -2.87
C ARG A 174 -18.08 -12.18 -2.49
N ARG A 175 -17.78 -13.29 -1.81
CA ARG A 175 -18.80 -14.22 -1.31
C ARG A 175 -19.69 -13.59 -0.25
N LEU A 176 -19.12 -12.84 0.68
CA LEU A 176 -19.88 -12.14 1.72
C LEU A 176 -20.85 -11.12 1.10
N HIS A 177 -20.39 -10.31 0.13
CA HIS A 177 -21.24 -9.36 -0.59
C HIS A 177 -22.36 -10.04 -1.39
N ALA A 178 -22.08 -11.17 -2.04
CA ALA A 178 -23.10 -11.92 -2.77
C ALA A 178 -24.18 -12.50 -1.84
N ALA A 179 -23.78 -12.92 -0.63
CA ALA A 179 -24.70 -13.46 0.37
C ALA A 179 -25.58 -12.40 1.03
N THR A 180 -25.11 -11.15 1.18
CA THR A 180 -25.90 -10.05 1.74
C THR A 180 -26.84 -9.39 0.73
N ALA A 181 -26.59 -9.57 -0.57
CA ALA A 181 -27.44 -9.09 -1.66
C ALA A 181 -28.60 -10.04 -2.04
N SER A 182 -28.65 -11.23 -1.42
CA SER A 182 -29.68 -12.27 -1.65
C SER A 182 -30.72 -12.29 -0.54
#